data_AF-M0LUG2-F1
#
_entry.id   AF-M0LUG2-F1
#
_cell.length_a   1.000
_cell.length_b   1.000
_cell.length_c   1.000
_cell.angle_alpha   90.00
_cell.angle_beta   90.00
_cell.angle_gamma   90.00
#
_symmetry.space_group_name_H-M   'P 1'
#
loop_
_entity.id
_entity.type
_entity.pdbx_description
1 polymer ?
#
loop_
_entity_poly.entity_id
_entity_poly.type
_entity_poly.pdbx_seq_one_letter_code
_entity_poly.pdbx_strand_id
1 'polypeptide(L)'
;MQIVDAPKDANLIVIPDTHDIAAPQAVEWLKQKRVIALLGGEAWSTWLSWVETDAYEETFEHPDMVGERLPDSRLVITWPTPAAALTAQYRLESEPSDSDILTALDNTIEDIRPRTTESTDLRQ
;
A
#
# COMPACT_ATOMS: atom_id res chain seq x y z
N MET A 1 -16.10 -10.72 11.83
CA MET A 1 -15.29 -10.75 10.60
C MET A 1 -16.15 -10.21 9.48
N GLN A 2 -15.95 -8.95 9.11
CA GLN A 2 -16.74 -8.28 8.08
C GLN A 2 -15.93 -8.32 6.79
N ILE A 3 -16.45 -9.01 5.77
CA ILE A 3 -15.82 -9.05 4.45
C ILE A 3 -16.26 -7.78 3.72
N VAL A 4 -15.34 -6.84 3.50
CA VAL A 4 -15.61 -5.62 2.74
C VAL A 4 -15.51 -5.93 1.24
N ASP A 5 -16.61 -5.91 0.49
CA ASP A 5 -16.52 -6.05 -0.96
C ASP A 5 -15.84 -4.82 -1.57
N ALA A 6 -14.64 -4.98 -2.13
CA ALA A 6 -13.98 -3.91 -2.87
C ALA A 6 -14.73 -3.66 -4.19
N PRO A 7 -14.84 -2.40 -4.67
CA PRO A 7 -15.41 -2.11 -5.98
C PRO A 7 -14.64 -2.88 -7.05
N LYS A 8 -15.34 -3.55 -7.98
CA LYS A 8 -14.70 -4.44 -8.97
C LYS A 8 -13.63 -3.73 -9.82
N ASP A 9 -13.74 -2.42 -10.00
CA ASP A 9 -12.86 -1.57 -10.83
C ASP A 9 -11.94 -0.62 -10.02
N ALA A 10 -11.85 -0.76 -8.69
CA ALA A 10 -11.00 0.11 -7.89
C ALA A 10 -9.53 -0.34 -7.94
N ASN A 11 -8.70 0.49 -8.56
CA ASN A 11 -7.24 0.34 -8.56
C ASN A 11 -6.60 0.77 -7.23
N LEU A 12 -7.31 1.55 -6.42
CA LEU A 12 -6.90 2.02 -5.10
C LEU A 12 -7.99 1.70 -4.07
N ILE A 13 -7.60 1.06 -2.97
CA ILE A 13 -8.45 0.76 -1.83
C ILE A 13 -7.92 1.53 -0.63
N VAL A 14 -8.72 2.44 -0.08
CA VAL A 14 -8.38 3.18 1.14
C VAL A 14 -9.09 2.53 2.32
N ILE A 15 -8.32 2.18 3.35
CA ILE A 15 -8.80 1.46 4.53
C ILE A 15 -8.33 2.23 5.77
N PRO A 16 -9.20 2.41 6.79
CA PRO A 16 -8.75 2.88 8.10
C PRO A 16 -7.76 1.88 8.72
N ASP A 17 -6.86 2.34 9.57
CA ASP A 17 -5.90 1.54 10.35
C ASP A 17 -6.51 0.56 11.37
N THR A 18 -7.84 0.39 11.34
CA THR A 18 -8.55 -0.57 12.17
C THR A 18 -8.25 -1.99 11.72
N HIS A 19 -8.00 -2.88 12.68
CA HIS A 19 -7.73 -4.31 12.48
C HIS A 19 -8.94 -5.11 11.95
N ASP A 20 -10.02 -4.44 11.51
CA ASP A 20 -11.25 -5.07 11.05
C ASP A 20 -11.07 -5.76 9.69
N ILE A 21 -10.10 -5.32 8.88
CA ILE A 21 -9.74 -6.00 7.63
C ILE A 21 -8.69 -7.07 7.92
N ALA A 22 -9.07 -8.33 7.63
CA ALA A 22 -8.18 -9.46 7.81
C ALA A 22 -7.06 -9.46 6.75
N ALA A 23 -5.83 -9.73 7.18
CA ALA A 23 -4.64 -9.83 6.31
C ALA A 23 -4.86 -10.62 5.01
N PRO A 24 -5.54 -11.79 5.00
CA PRO A 24 -5.74 -12.55 3.77
C PRO A 24 -6.52 -11.78 2.70
N GLN A 25 -7.48 -10.96 3.12
CA GLN A 25 -8.28 -10.15 2.19
C GLN A 25 -7.45 -9.03 1.57
N ALA A 26 -6.60 -8.37 2.36
CA ALA A 26 -5.70 -7.34 1.87
C ALA A 26 -4.67 -7.91 0.88
N VAL A 27 -4.09 -9.07 1.20
CA VAL A 27 -3.14 -9.75 0.32
C VAL A 27 -3.79 -10.16 -1.01
N GLU A 28 -5.03 -10.64 -0.99
CA GLU A 28 -5.78 -10.96 -2.22
C GLU A 28 -6.00 -9.72 -3.10
N TRP A 29 -6.20 -8.53 -2.52
CA TRP A 29 -6.26 -7.29 -3.29
C TRP A 29 -4.91 -6.91 -3.93
N LEU A 30 -3.81 -7.09 -3.20
CA LEU A 30 -2.47 -6.88 -3.76
C LEU A 30 -2.17 -7.86 -4.88
N LYS A 31 -2.55 -9.13 -4.74
CA LYS A 31 -2.45 -10.14 -5.81
C LYS A 31 -3.24 -9.76 -7.06
N GLN A 32 -4.37 -9.07 -6.90
CA GLN A 32 -5.16 -8.50 -8.00
C GLN A 32 -4.56 -7.21 -8.60
N LYS A 33 -3.32 -6.87 -8.25
CA LYS A 33 -2.62 -5.65 -8.71
C LYS A 33 -3.26 -4.34 -8.24
N ARG A 34 -3.96 -4.37 -7.11
CA ARG A 34 -4.56 -3.17 -6.51
C ARG A 34 -3.58 -2.51 -5.55
N VAL A 35 -3.67 -1.18 -5.45
CA VAL A 35 -2.96 -0.37 -4.45
C VAL A 35 -3.82 -0.30 -3.19
N ILE A 36 -3.19 -0.40 -2.02
CA ILE A 36 -3.86 -0.24 -0.73
C ILE A 36 -3.27 0.96 0.01
N ALA A 37 -4.13 1.82 0.56
CA ALA A 37 -3.74 2.92 1.43
C ALA A 37 -4.34 2.71 2.82
N LEU A 38 -3.48 2.52 3.82
CA LEU A 38 -3.83 2.42 5.24
C LEU A 38 -3.72 3.79 5.88
N LEU A 39 -4.82 4.27 6.47
CA LEU A 39 -4.90 5.60 7.08
C LEU A 39 -5.18 5.50 8.59
N GLY A 40 -4.24 5.97 9.39
CA GLY A 40 -4.35 6.15 10.84
C GLY A 40 -3.04 5.87 11.58
N GLY A 41 -3.04 6.03 12.91
CA GLY A 41 -1.85 5.92 13.74
C GLY A 41 -1.26 4.51 13.84
N GLU A 42 -2.07 3.48 13.58
CA GLU A 42 -1.68 2.07 13.56
C GLU A 42 -1.48 1.54 12.14
N ALA A 43 -1.42 2.41 11.12
CA ALA A 43 -1.29 1.99 9.72
C ALA A 43 -0.05 1.12 9.49
N TRP A 44 1.09 1.48 10.09
CA TRP A 44 2.32 0.70 9.98
C TRP A 44 2.23 -0.64 10.72
N SER A 45 1.68 -0.65 11.94
CA SER A 45 1.48 -1.87 12.74
C SER A 45 0.57 -2.86 11.99
N THR A 46 -0.51 -2.34 11.40
CA THR A 46 -1.47 -3.12 10.60
C THR A 46 -0.80 -3.71 9.37
N TRP A 47 -0.03 -2.91 8.62
CA TRP A 47 0.75 -3.42 7.48
C TRP A 47 1.70 -4.54 7.88
N LEU A 48 2.49 -4.33 8.95
CA LEU A 48 3.45 -5.32 9.42
C LEU A 48 2.76 -6.64 9.80
N SER A 49 1.60 -6.55 10.47
CA SER A 49 0.80 -7.73 10.81
C SER A 49 0.34 -8.54 9.60
N TRP A 50 0.24 -7.93 8.42
CA TRP A 50 -0.12 -8.63 7.18
C TRP A 50 1.08 -9.33 6.56
N VAL A 51 2.25 -8.68 6.57
CA VAL A 51 3.49 -9.24 6.03
C VAL A 51 3.93 -10.48 6.82
N GLU A 52 3.63 -10.52 8.13
CA GLU A 52 3.90 -11.66 9.00
C GLU A 52 2.95 -12.85 8.80
N THR A 53 2.01 -12.81 7.84
CA THR A 53 1.06 -13.90 7.60
C THR A 53 1.48 -14.85 6.49
N ASP A 54 1.12 -16.13 6.63
CA ASP A 54 1.28 -17.17 5.60
C ASP A 54 0.72 -16.73 4.24
N ALA A 55 -0.42 -15.99 4.24
CA ALA A 55 -1.03 -15.51 3.01
C ALA A 55 -0.11 -14.57 2.22
N TYR A 56 0.67 -13.73 2.91
CA TYR A 56 1.65 -12.86 2.30
C TYR A 56 2.83 -13.67 1.76
N GLU A 57 3.37 -14.60 2.55
CA GLU A 57 4.48 -15.48 2.13
C GLU A 57 4.13 -16.34 0.91
N GLU A 58 2.88 -16.82 0.82
CA GLU A 58 2.39 -17.57 -0.35
C GLU A 58 2.26 -16.70 -1.61
N THR A 59 2.15 -15.38 -1.46
CA THR A 59 1.91 -14.44 -2.57
C THR A 59 3.18 -13.75 -3.05
N PHE A 60 4.14 -13.47 -2.16
CA PHE A 60 5.34 -12.70 -2.45
C PHE A 60 6.62 -13.45 -2.06
N GLU A 61 7.65 -13.39 -2.91
CA GLU A 61 8.90 -14.15 -2.72
C GLU A 61 9.80 -13.57 -1.62
N HIS A 62 9.66 -12.27 -1.30
CA HIS A 62 10.51 -11.56 -0.35
C HIS A 62 9.68 -10.85 0.76
N PRO A 63 9.26 -11.57 1.82
CA PRO A 63 8.54 -11.00 2.96
C PRO A 63 9.40 -10.07 3.83
N ASP A 64 10.72 -10.11 3.68
CA ASP A 64 11.68 -9.30 4.42
C ASP A 64 11.89 -7.88 3.85
N MET A 65 11.35 -7.56 2.67
CA MET A 65 11.44 -6.22 2.06
C MET A 65 10.43 -5.21 2.64
N VAL A 66 10.19 -5.27 3.95
CA VAL A 66 9.43 -4.23 4.64
C VAL A 66 10.35 -3.02 4.85
N GLY A 67 9.95 -1.85 4.35
CA GLY A 67 10.71 -0.62 4.58
C GLY A 67 10.90 -0.32 6.06
N GLU A 68 11.91 0.48 6.43
CA GLU A 68 12.05 0.90 7.82
C GLU A 68 10.84 1.75 8.26
N ARG A 69 10.36 1.54 9.49
CA ARG A 69 9.28 2.35 10.06
C ARG A 69 9.68 3.81 10.09
N LEU A 70 8.84 4.67 9.51
CA LEU A 70 8.90 6.11 9.73
C LEU A 70 8.13 6.44 11.03
N PRO A 71 8.77 7.08 12.04
CA PRO A 71 8.07 7.52 13.23
C PRO A 71 6.91 8.44 12.86
N ASP A 72 5.76 8.25 13.53
CA ASP A 72 4.53 9.04 13.33
C ASP A 72 3.93 8.99 11.92
N SER A 73 4.25 7.95 11.13
CA SER A 73 3.53 7.71 9.88
C SER A 73 2.07 7.40 10.17
N ARG A 74 1.18 8.16 9.51
CA ARG A 74 -0.27 8.00 9.61
C ARG A 74 -0.91 7.54 8.31
N LEU A 75 -0.12 7.44 7.25
CA LEU A 75 -0.55 6.89 5.98
C LEU A 75 0.54 5.97 5.44
N VAL A 76 0.15 4.73 5.17
CA VAL A 76 1.00 3.72 4.54
C VAL A 76 0.33 3.31 3.25
N ILE A 77 0.99 3.55 2.13
CA ILE A 77 0.50 3.16 0.81
C ILE A 77 1.35 2.01 0.33
N THR A 78 0.72 0.92 -0.05
CA THR A 78 1.37 -0.29 -0.54
C THR A 78 0.86 -0.69 -1.91
N TRP A 79 1.79 -1.12 -2.77
CA TRP A 79 1.47 -1.57 -4.11
C TRP A 79 2.29 -2.81 -4.49
N PRO A 80 1.68 -3.73 -5.26
CA PRO A 80 2.32 -4.98 -5.62
C PRO A 80 3.34 -4.78 -6.75
N THR A 81 4.49 -5.42 -6.58
CA THR A 81 5.46 -5.70 -7.66
C THR A 81 5.51 -7.21 -7.89
N PRO A 82 6.21 -7.70 -8.94
CA PRO A 82 6.34 -9.14 -9.16
C PRO A 82 6.99 -9.91 -8.00
N ALA A 83 7.82 -9.25 -7.19
CA ALA A 83 8.63 -9.90 -6.15
C ALA A 83 8.13 -9.60 -4.72
N ALA A 84 7.59 -8.40 -4.47
CA ALA A 84 7.16 -7.95 -3.15
C ALA A 84 6.11 -6.84 -3.23
N ALA A 85 5.48 -6.49 -2.12
CA ALA A 85 4.71 -5.26 -2.00
C ALA A 85 5.64 -4.11 -1.56
N LEU A 86 5.76 -3.08 -2.40
CA LEU A 86 6.48 -1.85 -2.03
C LEU A 86 5.59 -0.99 -1.15
N THR A 87 6.23 -0.14 -0.33
CA THR A 87 5.52 0.72 0.62
C THR A 87 6.08 2.14 0.61
N ALA A 88 5.19 3.12 0.61
CA ALA A 88 5.47 4.51 0.92
C ALA A 88 4.81 4.89 2.25
N GLN A 89 5.49 5.71 3.05
CA GLN A 89 5.00 6.17 4.35
C GLN A 89 4.93 7.69 4.36
N TYR A 90 3.81 8.22 4.84
CA TYR A 90 3.57 9.65 4.95
C TYR A 90 3.22 10.01 6.39
N ARG A 91 3.87 11.07 6.87
CA ARG A 91 3.46 11.76 8.10
C ARG A 91 2.32 12.67 7.74
N LEU A 92 1.19 12.44 8.37
CA LEU A 92 0.04 13.32 8.28
C LEU A 92 -0.23 13.93 9.65
N GLU A 93 -0.92 15.06 9.67
CA GLU A 93 -1.40 15.68 10.89
C GLU A 93 -2.38 14.76 11.64
N SER A 94 -2.70 15.13 12.88
CA SER A 94 -3.52 14.25 13.73
C SER A 94 -4.95 14.05 13.22
N GLU A 95 -5.47 15.06 12.54
CA GLU A 95 -6.71 15.05 11.79
C GLU A 95 -6.36 15.57 10.39
N PRO A 96 -5.91 14.69 9.47
CA PRO A 96 -5.55 15.13 8.13
C PRO A 96 -6.81 15.61 7.41
N SER A 97 -6.66 16.69 6.65
CA SER A 97 -7.72 17.09 5.74
C SER A 97 -7.81 16.12 4.57
N ASP A 98 -8.98 16.06 3.92
CA ASP A 98 -9.15 15.31 2.67
C ASP A 98 -8.09 15.72 1.63
N SER A 99 -7.69 17.00 1.62
CA SER A 99 -6.65 17.51 0.73
C SER A 99 -5.28 16.90 1.04
N ASP A 100 -4.91 16.75 2.31
CA ASP A 100 -3.62 16.17 2.70
C ASP A 100 -3.53 14.70 2.25
N ILE A 101 -4.62 13.96 2.41
CA ILE A 101 -4.73 12.57 1.99
C ILE A 101 -4.61 12.48 0.46
N LEU A 102 -5.37 13.30 -0.27
CA LEU A 102 -5.34 13.33 -1.73
C LEU A 102 -3.95 13.71 -2.27
N THR A 103 -3.27 14.68 -1.66
CA THR A 103 -1.90 15.05 -2.04
C THR A 103 -0.92 13.91 -1.80
N ALA A 104 -1.00 13.20 -0.68
CA ALA A 104 -0.12 12.06 -0.41
C ALA A 104 -0.36 10.90 -1.40
N LEU A 105 -1.62 10.63 -1.74
CA LEU A 105 -1.99 9.66 -2.77
C LEU A 105 -1.47 10.06 -4.15
N ASP A 106 -1.60 11.33 -4.53
CA ASP A 106 -1.12 11.84 -5.82
C ASP A 106 0.41 11.75 -5.92
N ASN A 107 1.13 12.15 -4.87
CA ASN A 107 2.59 11.98 -4.77
C ASN A 107 3.02 10.52 -4.92
N THR A 108 2.25 9.59 -4.34
CA THR A 108 2.53 8.15 -4.47
C THR A 108 2.27 7.68 -5.90
N ILE A 109 1.22 8.15 -6.56
CA ILE A 109 0.95 7.84 -7.96
C ILE A 109 2.07 8.38 -8.85
N GLU A 110 2.61 9.57 -8.58
CA GLU A 110 3.76 10.10 -9.32
C GLU A 110 5.03 9.26 -9.13
N ASP A 111 5.24 8.72 -7.92
CA ASP A 111 6.41 7.87 -7.60
C ASP A 111 6.26 6.44 -8.15
N ILE A 112 5.03 5.91 -8.18
CA ILE A 112 4.68 4.60 -8.77
C ILE A 112 4.61 4.68 -10.30
N ARG A 113 4.21 5.83 -10.86
CA ARG A 113 4.19 6.04 -12.31
C ARG A 113 5.62 5.80 -12.78
N PRO A 114 5.87 4.71 -13.53
CA PRO A 114 7.24 4.34 -13.77
C PRO A 114 7.91 5.48 -14.53
N ARG A 115 9.24 5.53 -14.38
CA ARG A 115 10.18 6.08 -15.36
C ARG A 115 10.03 5.36 -16.71
N THR A 116 8.82 5.37 -17.25
CA THR A 116 8.38 4.69 -18.47
C THR A 116 8.76 5.51 -19.71
N THR A 117 9.48 6.62 -19.53
CA THR A 117 9.90 7.51 -20.62
C THR A 117 11.40 7.48 -20.86
N GLU A 118 12.17 6.57 -20.23
CA GLU A 118 13.63 6.55 -20.42
C GLU A 118 14.20 5.16 -20.72
N SER A 119 13.63 4.48 -21.73
CA SER A 119 14.30 3.34 -22.40
C SER A 119 13.86 3.14 -23.86
N THR A 120 13.33 4.16 -24.54
CA THR A 120 12.96 4.07 -25.97
C THR A 120 13.79 4.98 -26.88
N ASP A 121 14.90 5.54 -26.43
CA ASP A 121 15.75 6.35 -27.30
C ASP A 121 17.25 6.13 -27.04
N LEU A 122 17.77 4.97 -27.49
CA LEU A 122 19.20 4.78 -27.79
C LEU A 122 19.41 3.54 -28.67
N ARG A 123 18.70 3.52 -29.80
CA ARG A 123 19.09 2.78 -30.99
C ARG A 123 18.72 3.60 -32.22
N GLN A 124 19.53 4.60 -32.53
CA GLN A 124 19.88 4.98 -33.91
C GLN A 124 21.35 5.33 -33.98
#